data_AF-A0A7L0K1B7-F1
#
_entry.id   AF-A0A7L0K1B7-F1
#
_cell.length_a   1.000
_cell.length_b   1.000
_cell.length_c   1.000
_cell.angle_alpha   90.00
_cell.angle_beta   90.00
_cell.angle_gamma   90.00
#
_symmetry.space_group_name_H-M   'P 1'
#
loop_
_entity.id
_entity.type
_entity.pdbx_description
1 polymer ?
#
loop_
_entity_poly.entity_id
_entity_poly.type
_entity_poly.pdbx_seq_one_letter_code
_entity_poly.pdbx_strand_id
1 'polypeptide(L)'
;IPGVGQKYYLQFTTEDYRSRQNAGSCLATVLYPKRKSLPAVNIKCTHTKDQKQIQEEDNRFYQKLKHQIKPIIGNDIPDSYGNIEPALEPVWALAVVGSSYIMWEKSTENLGYFMAQVKSVKQWIRNDDSVEFDYSILLHEIPTQEMILCHMRLIWLPGHPMKVKYICDSENHQLDDGSGTESGSAAGILHEREENF
;
A
#
# COMPACT_ATOMS: atom_id res chain seq x y z
N ILE A 1 -14.37 9.97 -22.48
CA ILE A 1 -15.73 10.52 -22.22
C ILE A 1 -15.63 12.05 -22.22
N PRO A 2 -16.28 12.74 -23.18
CA PRO A 2 -16.26 14.21 -23.24
C PRO A 2 -16.62 14.83 -21.89
N GLY A 3 -15.82 15.78 -21.42
CA GLY A 3 -16.04 16.46 -20.13
C GLY A 3 -15.71 15.67 -18.85
N VAL A 4 -15.56 14.34 -18.90
CA VAL A 4 -15.38 13.51 -17.70
C VAL A 4 -13.95 13.02 -17.53
N GLY A 5 -13.38 12.35 -18.55
CA GLY A 5 -12.10 11.65 -18.40
C GLY A 5 -11.88 10.59 -19.47
N GLN A 6 -10.77 9.86 -19.37
CA GLN A 6 -10.45 8.74 -20.25
C GLN A 6 -10.84 7.43 -19.57
N LYS A 7 -11.65 6.61 -20.25
CA LYS A 7 -12.16 5.34 -19.70
C LYS A 7 -11.60 4.17 -20.49
N TYR A 8 -11.05 3.22 -19.76
CA TYR A 8 -10.48 1.97 -20.27
C TYR A 8 -11.40 0.80 -19.91
N TYR A 9 -11.43 -0.19 -20.79
CA TYR A 9 -12.10 -1.47 -20.59
C TYR A 9 -11.03 -2.55 -20.69
N LEU A 10 -10.90 -3.36 -19.63
CA LEU A 10 -9.80 -4.31 -19.47
C LEU A 10 -10.38 -5.69 -19.25
N GLN A 11 -9.78 -6.68 -19.89
CA GLN A 11 -9.98 -8.10 -19.61
C GLN A 11 -8.61 -8.72 -19.39
N PHE A 12 -8.42 -9.36 -18.24
CA PHE A 12 -7.13 -9.93 -17.87
C PHE A 12 -7.30 -11.13 -16.94
N THR A 13 -6.25 -11.93 -16.82
CA THR A 13 -6.14 -13.01 -15.83
C THR A 13 -5.30 -12.57 -14.65
N THR A 14 -5.59 -13.11 -13.48
CA THR A 14 -4.82 -12.87 -12.25
C THR A 14 -4.09 -14.13 -11.84
N GLU A 15 -2.94 -13.97 -11.22
CA GLU A 15 -2.18 -15.07 -10.62
C GLU A 15 -2.15 -14.91 -9.10
N ASP A 16 -2.15 -16.04 -8.40
CA ASP A 16 -1.95 -16.07 -6.96
C ASP A 16 -0.53 -15.61 -6.64
N TYR A 17 -0.44 -14.65 -5.71
CA TYR A 17 0.81 -13.96 -5.43
C TYR A 17 1.95 -14.89 -5.02
N ARG A 18 1.63 -16.00 -4.31
CA ARG A 18 2.62 -16.92 -3.74
C ARG A 18 2.93 -18.08 -4.68
N SER A 19 1.89 -18.73 -5.19
CA SER A 19 2.01 -19.94 -6.01
C SER A 19 2.24 -19.64 -7.49
N ARG A 20 2.00 -18.41 -7.95
CA ARG A 20 2.00 -18.00 -9.36
C ARG A 20 1.02 -18.80 -10.22
N GLN A 21 0.08 -19.50 -9.58
CA GLN A 21 -0.96 -20.25 -10.28
C GLN A 21 -2.08 -19.31 -10.69
N ASN A 22 -2.83 -19.67 -11.73
CA ASN A 22 -3.98 -18.90 -12.16
C ASN A 22 -5.02 -18.78 -11.02
N ALA A 23 -5.29 -17.53 -10.62
CA ALA A 23 -6.24 -17.18 -9.56
C ALA A 23 -7.61 -16.77 -10.10
N GLY A 24 -7.76 -16.60 -11.42
CA GLY A 24 -9.01 -16.21 -12.05
C GLY A 24 -8.86 -15.30 -13.25
N SER A 25 -10.01 -14.82 -13.72
CA SER A 25 -10.08 -13.77 -14.74
C SER A 25 -10.98 -12.63 -14.28
N CYS A 26 -10.67 -11.42 -14.73
CA CYS A 26 -11.38 -10.21 -14.35
C CYS A 26 -11.75 -9.38 -15.57
N LEU A 27 -12.90 -8.73 -15.46
CA LEU A 27 -13.34 -7.64 -16.33
C LEU A 27 -13.37 -6.37 -15.51
N ALA A 28 -12.66 -5.34 -15.96
CA ALA A 28 -12.56 -4.08 -15.27
C ALA A 28 -12.83 -2.88 -16.17
N THR A 29 -13.29 -1.79 -15.56
CA THR A 29 -13.26 -0.47 -16.16
C THR A 29 -12.51 0.49 -15.26
N VAL A 30 -11.61 1.27 -15.85
CA VAL A 30 -10.86 2.31 -15.13
C VAL A 30 -11.13 3.64 -15.81
N LEU A 31 -11.58 4.63 -15.06
CA LEU A 31 -11.78 6.00 -15.52
C LEU A 31 -10.76 6.90 -14.84
N TYR A 32 -9.87 7.49 -15.63
CA TYR A 32 -9.00 8.59 -15.22
C TYR A 32 -9.72 9.91 -15.47
N PRO A 33 -10.15 10.64 -14.42
CA PRO A 33 -10.90 11.88 -14.60
C PRO A 33 -10.00 13.01 -15.13
N LYS A 34 -10.57 13.97 -15.87
CA LYS A 34 -9.82 15.15 -16.36
C LYS A 34 -9.36 16.08 -15.24
N ARG A 35 -10.11 16.14 -14.14
CA ARG A 35 -9.77 16.92 -12.95
C ARG A 35 -8.94 16.03 -12.03
N LYS A 36 -7.98 16.62 -11.32
CA LYS A 36 -7.18 15.93 -10.29
C LYS A 36 -8.12 15.30 -9.25
N SER A 37 -8.38 14.01 -9.42
CA SER A 37 -9.27 13.18 -8.59
C SER A 37 -8.91 11.72 -8.81
N LEU A 38 -9.27 10.89 -7.83
CA LEU A 38 -8.91 9.47 -7.80
C LEU A 38 -9.44 8.71 -9.02
N PRO A 39 -8.68 7.73 -9.57
CA PRO A 39 -9.18 6.87 -10.61
C PRO A 39 -10.43 6.10 -10.16
N ALA A 40 -11.51 6.13 -10.94
CA ALA A 40 -12.70 5.35 -10.64
C ALA A 40 -12.59 3.95 -11.25
N VAL A 41 -12.63 2.91 -10.40
CA VAL A 41 -12.46 1.51 -10.80
C VAL A 41 -13.74 0.73 -10.53
N ASN A 42 -14.17 -0.05 -11.52
CA ASN A 42 -15.17 -1.10 -11.34
C ASN A 42 -14.58 -2.40 -11.85
N ILE A 43 -14.65 -3.46 -11.05
CA ILE A 43 -14.06 -4.75 -11.39
C ILE A 43 -15.02 -5.88 -11.01
N LYS A 44 -15.06 -6.90 -11.86
CA LYS A 44 -15.73 -8.18 -11.60
C LYS A 44 -14.74 -9.29 -11.91
N CYS A 45 -14.49 -10.14 -10.93
CA CYS A 45 -13.57 -11.26 -11.07
C CYS A 45 -14.30 -12.58 -10.86
N THR A 46 -13.87 -13.59 -11.62
CA THR A 46 -14.23 -14.99 -11.44
C THR A 46 -13.00 -15.70 -10.90
N HIS A 47 -13.07 -16.14 -9.65
CA HIS A 47 -11.96 -16.81 -8.96
C HIS A 47 -11.92 -18.30 -9.31
N THR A 48 -10.72 -18.88 -9.34
CA THR A 48 -10.54 -20.34 -9.48
C THR A 48 -10.86 -21.09 -8.19
N LYS A 49 -10.63 -20.45 -7.04
CA LYS A 49 -11.01 -20.96 -5.71
C LYS A 49 -12.42 -20.54 -5.36
N ASP A 50 -13.12 -21.41 -4.63
CA ASP A 50 -14.41 -21.05 -4.04
C ASP A 50 -14.22 -20.09 -2.84
N GLN A 51 -15.29 -19.37 -2.48
CA GLN A 51 -15.24 -18.37 -1.41
C GLN A 51 -14.88 -18.97 -0.03
N LYS A 52 -15.24 -20.23 0.22
CA LYS A 52 -14.96 -20.90 1.48
C LYS A 52 -13.47 -21.20 1.62
N GLN A 53 -12.84 -21.68 0.55
CA GLN A 53 -11.39 -21.89 0.49
C GLN A 53 -10.62 -20.59 0.75
N ILE A 54 -11.02 -19.49 0.10
CA ILE A 54 -10.40 -18.17 0.32
C ILE A 54 -10.50 -17.77 1.79
N GLN A 55 -11.68 -17.91 2.40
CA GLN A 55 -11.88 -17.55 3.80
C GLN A 55 -11.08 -18.45 4.77
N GLU A 56 -10.93 -19.73 4.47
CA GLU A 56 -10.10 -20.65 5.26
C GLU A 56 -8.60 -20.29 5.16
N GLU A 57 -8.12 -19.87 3.98
CA GLU A 57 -6.75 -19.40 3.78
C GLU A 57 -6.49 -18.07 4.51
N ASP A 58 -7.39 -17.10 4.39
CA ASP A 58 -7.31 -15.82 5.10
C ASP A 58 -7.30 -16.02 6.62
N ASN A 59 -8.16 -16.90 7.14
CA ASN A 59 -8.17 -17.23 8.56
C ASN A 59 -6.85 -17.87 9.00
N ARG A 60 -6.31 -18.83 8.22
CA ARG A 60 -5.01 -19.45 8.53
C ARG A 60 -3.89 -18.43 8.53
N PHE A 61 -3.90 -17.51 7.59
CA PHE A 61 -2.95 -16.41 7.51
C PHE A 61 -3.06 -15.48 8.72
N TYR A 62 -4.26 -15.06 9.07
CA TYR A 62 -4.54 -14.22 10.23
C TYR A 62 -4.10 -14.89 11.55
N GLN A 63 -4.40 -16.18 11.73
CA GLN A 63 -3.96 -16.90 12.93
C GLN A 63 -2.44 -16.90 13.06
N LYS A 64 -1.67 -17.04 11.97
CA LYS A 64 -0.20 -16.96 12.03
C LYS A 64 0.32 -15.61 12.54
N LEU A 65 -0.38 -14.52 12.22
CA LEU A 65 -0.03 -13.18 12.67
C LEU A 65 -0.45 -12.94 14.13
N LYS A 66 -1.62 -13.46 14.54
CA LYS A 66 -2.16 -13.27 15.89
C LYS A 66 -1.42 -14.08 16.96
N HIS A 67 -0.95 -15.29 16.63
CA HIS A 67 -0.28 -16.17 17.59
C HIS A 67 1.15 -15.71 17.96
N GLN A 68 1.63 -14.58 17.44
CA GLN A 68 2.94 -14.05 17.78
C GLN A 68 2.91 -13.39 19.17
N ILE A 69 3.73 -13.91 20.09
CA ILE A 69 3.86 -13.38 21.46
C ILE A 69 4.63 -12.06 21.46
N LYS A 70 5.56 -11.89 20.50
CA LYS A 70 6.35 -10.68 20.33
C LYS A 70 5.85 -9.94 19.09
N PRO A 71 5.90 -8.60 19.08
CA PRO A 71 5.62 -7.83 17.88
C PRO A 71 6.51 -8.29 16.73
N ILE A 72 5.93 -8.55 15.56
CA ILE A 72 6.73 -8.80 14.36
C ILE A 72 7.43 -7.49 13.96
N ILE A 73 8.74 -7.57 13.74
CA ILE A 73 9.57 -6.46 13.28
C ILE A 73 10.39 -6.97 12.09
N GLY A 74 10.55 -6.15 11.07
CA GLY A 74 11.38 -6.46 9.91
C GLY A 74 11.90 -5.19 9.25
N ASN A 75 13.02 -5.30 8.54
CA ASN A 75 13.62 -4.20 7.79
C ASN A 75 14.09 -4.72 6.43
N ASP A 76 14.14 -3.83 5.45
CA ASP A 76 14.65 -4.10 4.09
C ASP A 76 14.11 -5.42 3.51
N ILE A 77 12.79 -5.48 3.29
CA ILE A 77 12.09 -6.64 2.73
C ILE A 77 11.58 -6.27 1.32
N PRO A 78 11.97 -6.97 0.23
CA PRO A 78 13.08 -7.91 0.18
C PRO A 78 14.42 -7.23 0.48
N ASP A 79 15.42 -8.05 0.79
CA ASP A 79 16.80 -7.59 0.95
C ASP A 79 17.39 -7.11 -0.39
N SER A 80 18.63 -6.60 -0.37
CA SER A 80 19.33 -6.11 -1.57
C SER A 80 19.52 -7.14 -2.68
N TYR A 81 19.28 -8.43 -2.40
CA TYR A 81 19.37 -9.53 -3.36
C TYR A 81 18.00 -10.05 -3.81
N GLY A 82 16.92 -9.43 -3.33
CA GLY A 82 15.55 -9.85 -3.64
C GLY A 82 15.02 -10.98 -2.75
N ASN A 83 15.71 -11.36 -1.67
CA ASN A 83 15.25 -12.41 -0.78
C ASN A 83 14.27 -11.89 0.26
N ILE A 84 13.29 -12.73 0.60
CA ILE A 84 12.34 -12.50 1.69
C ILE A 84 12.46 -13.68 2.64
N GLU A 85 12.72 -13.41 3.92
CA GLU A 85 12.71 -14.47 4.94
C GLU A 85 11.30 -15.08 5.01
N PRO A 86 11.15 -16.42 5.03
CA PRO A 86 9.84 -17.07 5.08
C PRO A 86 8.94 -16.59 6.23
N ALA A 87 9.53 -16.18 7.36
CA ALA A 87 8.81 -15.63 8.50
C ALA A 87 8.18 -14.25 8.21
N LEU A 88 8.76 -13.48 7.28
CA LEU A 88 8.33 -12.14 6.90
C LEU A 88 7.46 -12.13 5.64
N GLU A 89 7.30 -13.25 4.93
CA GLU A 89 6.38 -13.38 3.79
C GLU A 89 4.96 -12.85 4.08
N PRO A 90 4.33 -13.15 5.24
CA PRO A 90 3.01 -12.62 5.53
C PRO A 90 2.98 -11.11 5.65
N VAL A 91 4.02 -10.54 6.26
CA VAL A 91 4.13 -9.10 6.48
C VAL A 91 4.35 -8.36 5.16
N TRP A 92 5.16 -8.96 4.28
CA TRP A 92 5.34 -8.48 2.91
C TRP A 92 4.04 -8.55 2.10
N ALA A 93 3.29 -9.65 2.17
CA ALA A 93 2.01 -9.79 1.47
C ALA A 93 0.99 -8.71 1.91
N LEU A 94 0.90 -8.42 3.21
CA LEU A 94 0.07 -7.33 3.71
C LEU A 94 0.55 -5.96 3.22
N ALA A 95 1.87 -5.74 3.12
CA ALA A 95 2.42 -4.51 2.55
C ALA A 95 2.05 -4.35 1.06
N VAL A 96 2.07 -5.44 0.28
CA VAL A 96 1.63 -5.42 -1.13
C VAL A 96 0.16 -5.00 -1.24
N VAL A 97 -0.71 -5.57 -0.40
CA VAL A 97 -2.14 -5.22 -0.41
C VAL A 97 -2.34 -3.78 0.05
N GLY A 98 -1.72 -3.36 1.15
CA GLY A 98 -1.83 -2.00 1.66
C GLY A 98 -1.29 -0.94 0.70
N SER A 99 -0.11 -1.17 0.13
CA SER A 99 0.49 -0.27 -0.85
C SER A 99 -0.33 -0.16 -2.12
N SER A 100 -1.06 -1.22 -2.52
CA SER A 100 -1.93 -1.16 -3.70
C SER A 100 -3.03 -0.10 -3.59
N TYR A 101 -3.50 0.19 -2.38
CA TYR A 101 -4.42 1.31 -2.12
C TYR A 101 -3.75 2.66 -2.41
N ILE A 102 -2.53 2.87 -1.90
CA ILE A 102 -1.74 4.09 -2.12
C ILE A 102 -1.44 4.28 -3.61
N MET A 103 -1.02 3.20 -4.27
CA MET A 103 -0.72 3.19 -5.70
C MET A 103 -1.96 3.54 -6.51
N TRP A 104 -3.13 2.98 -6.18
CA TRP A 104 -4.39 3.33 -6.83
C TRP A 104 -4.74 4.82 -6.63
N GLU A 105 -4.63 5.35 -5.42
CA GLU A 105 -4.99 6.74 -5.16
C GLU A 105 -4.08 7.75 -5.87
N LYS A 106 -2.78 7.44 -5.98
CA LYS A 106 -1.80 8.33 -6.63
C LYS A 106 -1.67 8.12 -8.14
N SER A 107 -2.15 7.01 -8.69
CA SER A 107 -2.00 6.71 -10.12
C SER A 107 -2.73 7.72 -11.02
N THR A 108 -2.10 8.05 -12.14
CA THR A 108 -2.73 8.80 -13.23
C THR A 108 -2.64 8.00 -14.52
N GLU A 109 -3.23 8.50 -15.61
CA GLU A 109 -3.19 7.81 -16.91
C GLU A 109 -1.74 7.53 -17.38
N ASN A 110 -0.79 8.39 -17.01
CA ASN A 110 0.62 8.30 -17.43
C ASN A 110 1.58 7.95 -16.29
N LEU A 111 1.06 7.68 -15.09
CA LEU A 111 1.86 7.48 -13.89
C LEU A 111 1.39 6.24 -13.15
N GLY A 112 2.28 5.26 -13.03
CA GLY A 112 2.04 4.02 -12.30
C GLY A 112 3.07 3.82 -11.20
N TYR A 113 2.77 2.91 -10.28
CA TYR A 113 3.62 2.64 -9.13
C TYR A 113 3.78 1.14 -8.92
N PHE A 114 4.92 0.74 -8.36
CA PHE A 114 5.15 -0.59 -7.83
C PHE A 114 5.77 -0.49 -6.43
N MET A 115 5.40 -1.39 -5.53
CA MET A 115 6.10 -1.48 -4.24
C MET A 115 7.46 -2.14 -4.45
N ALA A 116 8.53 -1.38 -4.23
CA ALA A 116 9.89 -1.87 -4.41
C ALA A 116 10.40 -2.57 -3.14
N GLN A 117 10.13 -1.99 -1.98
CA GLN A 117 10.68 -2.48 -0.72
C GLN A 117 9.83 -2.02 0.48
N VAL A 118 9.83 -2.81 1.54
CA VAL A 118 9.49 -2.40 2.89
C VAL A 118 10.80 -2.04 3.59
N LYS A 119 11.03 -0.76 3.87
CA LYS A 119 12.20 -0.29 4.62
C LYS A 119 12.17 -0.73 6.06
N SER A 120 11.00 -0.60 6.69
CA SER A 120 10.78 -1.08 8.05
C SER A 120 9.32 -1.45 8.25
N VAL A 121 9.09 -2.38 9.18
CA VAL A 121 7.75 -2.75 9.62
C VAL A 121 7.78 -3.09 11.10
N LYS A 122 6.73 -2.67 11.81
CA LYS A 122 6.47 -3.04 13.19
C LYS A 122 5.00 -3.35 13.39
N GLN A 123 4.72 -4.50 13.97
CA GLN A 123 3.39 -4.84 14.44
C GLN A 123 3.06 -4.05 15.72
N TRP A 124 1.85 -3.50 15.79
CA TRP A 124 1.30 -2.93 17.03
C TRP A 124 0.50 -4.01 17.75
N ILE A 125 0.84 -4.25 19.02
CA ILE A 125 0.06 -5.18 19.85
C ILE A 125 -1.26 -4.49 20.22
N ARG A 126 -2.36 -5.17 19.91
CA ARG A 126 -3.72 -4.71 20.16
C ARG A 126 -4.43 -5.64 21.12
N ASN A 127 -5.41 -5.09 21.81
CA ASN A 127 -6.30 -5.84 22.69
C ASN A 127 -7.58 -6.31 21.96
N ASP A 128 -7.82 -5.82 20.75
CA ASP A 128 -8.91 -6.27 19.89
C ASP A 128 -8.48 -7.42 18.96
N ASP A 129 -9.41 -7.88 18.13
CA ASP A 129 -9.13 -8.97 17.19
C ASP A 129 -8.39 -8.52 15.93
N SER A 130 -8.16 -7.24 15.71
CA SER A 130 -7.48 -6.79 14.49
C SER A 130 -5.96 -6.92 14.59
N VAL A 131 -5.30 -7.17 13.46
CA VAL A 131 -3.85 -7.00 13.36
C VAL A 131 -3.55 -5.61 12.84
N GLU A 132 -2.52 -4.99 13.40
CA GLU A 132 -2.10 -3.66 13.01
C GLU A 132 -0.60 -3.58 12.81
N PHE A 133 -0.22 -2.87 11.77
CA PHE A 133 1.16 -2.71 11.36
C PHE A 133 1.42 -1.27 10.97
N ASP A 134 2.63 -0.82 11.30
CA ASP A 134 3.21 0.43 10.85
C ASP A 134 4.39 0.10 9.94
N TYR A 135 4.29 0.57 8.71
CA TYR A 135 5.23 0.30 7.63
C TYR A 135 5.89 1.60 7.17
N SER A 136 7.18 1.52 6.85
CA SER A 136 7.82 2.44 5.92
C SER A 136 8.05 1.68 4.62
N ILE A 137 7.34 2.03 3.56
CA ILE A 137 7.44 1.39 2.24
C ILE A 137 8.08 2.32 1.22
N LEU A 138 8.75 1.76 0.23
CA LEU A 138 9.32 2.47 -0.89
C LEU A 138 8.55 2.11 -2.16
N LEU A 139 7.90 3.10 -2.75
CA LEU A 139 7.21 2.98 -4.04
C LEU A 139 8.15 3.42 -5.16
N HIS A 140 8.18 2.66 -6.24
CA HIS A 140 8.87 3.03 -7.48
C HIS A 140 7.85 3.59 -8.47
N GLU A 141 7.99 4.86 -8.81
CA GLU A 141 7.15 5.57 -9.76
C GLU A 141 7.65 5.38 -11.20
N ILE A 142 6.75 4.99 -12.09
CA ILE A 142 7.01 4.76 -13.51
C ILE A 142 6.18 5.76 -14.33
N PRO A 143 6.77 6.48 -15.32
CA PRO A 143 8.12 6.27 -15.87
C PRO A 143 9.26 7.07 -15.21
N THR A 144 8.99 7.95 -14.25
CA THR A 144 9.97 8.90 -13.68
C THR A 144 11.20 8.25 -13.03
N GLN A 145 11.09 6.97 -12.64
CA GLN A 145 12.10 6.22 -11.89
C GLN A 145 12.36 6.77 -10.48
N GLU A 146 11.42 7.54 -9.94
CA GLU A 146 11.54 8.08 -8.58
C GLU A 146 11.19 7.01 -7.53
N MET A 147 11.94 7.05 -6.42
CA MET A 147 11.69 6.20 -5.26
C MET A 147 11.04 7.03 -4.16
N ILE A 148 9.77 6.79 -3.90
CA ILE A 148 8.96 7.57 -2.96
C ILE A 148 8.82 6.78 -1.66
N LEU A 149 9.33 7.33 -0.57
CA LEU A 149 9.11 6.78 0.76
C LEU A 149 7.72 7.16 1.25
N CYS A 150 6.97 6.17 1.73
CA CYS A 150 5.66 6.35 2.33
C CYS A 150 5.60 5.65 3.69
N HIS A 151 5.07 6.35 4.68
CA HIS A 151 4.68 5.79 5.96
C HIS A 151 3.23 5.32 5.86
N MET A 152 2.96 4.06 6.20
CA MET A 152 1.65 3.43 6.04
C MET A 152 1.27 2.68 7.30
N ARG A 153 0.12 3.05 7.88
CA ARG A 153 -0.54 2.33 8.96
C ARG A 153 -1.66 1.47 8.42
N LEU A 154 -1.60 0.18 8.67
CA LEU A 154 -2.52 -0.83 8.15
C LEU A 154 -3.21 -1.55 9.30
N ILE A 155 -4.54 -1.65 9.25
CA ILE A 155 -5.35 -2.45 10.18
C ILE A 155 -6.16 -3.46 9.37
N TRP A 156 -6.10 -4.74 9.76
CA TRP A 156 -6.77 -5.81 9.05
C TRP A 156 -7.40 -6.84 9.99
N LEU A 157 -8.57 -7.34 9.58
CA LEU A 157 -9.32 -8.42 10.21
C LEU A 157 -9.98 -9.21 9.08
N PRO A 158 -9.86 -10.55 9.02
CA PRO A 158 -10.52 -11.35 7.98
C PRO A 158 -12.01 -11.05 7.85
N GLY A 159 -12.50 -11.04 6.62
CA GLY A 159 -13.91 -10.73 6.30
C GLY A 159 -14.29 -9.25 6.43
N HIS A 160 -13.37 -8.37 6.82
CA HIS A 160 -13.61 -6.93 6.93
C HIS A 160 -12.72 -6.15 5.95
N PRO A 161 -13.18 -4.98 5.47
CA PRO A 161 -12.34 -4.10 4.67
C PRO A 161 -11.07 -3.71 5.45
N MET A 162 -9.92 -3.86 4.79
CA MET A 162 -8.65 -3.37 5.31
C MET A 162 -8.69 -1.84 5.42
N LYS A 163 -8.17 -1.31 6.52
CA LYS A 163 -8.04 0.13 6.72
C LYS A 163 -6.59 0.53 6.52
N VAL A 164 -6.36 1.52 5.67
CA VAL A 164 -5.03 2.03 5.36
C VAL A 164 -5.04 3.55 5.59
N LYS A 165 -4.06 4.05 6.34
CA LYS A 165 -3.71 5.48 6.42
C LYS A 165 -2.26 5.62 6.00
N TYR A 166 -1.91 6.65 5.23
CA TYR A 166 -0.54 6.84 4.80
C TYR A 166 -0.17 8.30 4.60
N ILE A 167 1.13 8.57 4.56
CA ILE A 167 1.75 9.84 4.19
C ILE A 167 2.98 9.50 3.34
N CYS A 168 3.23 10.25 2.26
CA CYS A 168 4.41 10.05 1.40
C CYS A 168 5.23 11.34 1.29
N ASP A 169 6.55 11.21 1.22
CA ASP A 169 7.50 12.35 1.24
C ASP A 169 7.37 13.29 0.03
N SER A 170 6.69 12.87 -1.04
CA SER A 170 6.43 13.71 -2.21
C SER A 170 5.39 14.82 -1.99
N GLU A 171 4.78 14.92 -0.81
CA GLU A 171 3.79 15.96 -0.50
C GLU A 171 4.42 17.31 -0.07
N ASN A 172 5.76 17.45 -0.05
CA ASN A 172 6.47 18.63 0.47
C ASN A 172 7.49 19.32 -0.45
N HIS A 173 7.32 19.34 -1.78
CA HIS A 173 8.08 20.29 -2.62
C HIS A 173 7.22 20.97 -3.70
N GLN A 174 6.35 21.85 -3.24
CA GLN A 174 5.92 23.03 -3.99
C GLN A 174 5.94 24.24 -3.05
N LEU A 175 7.13 24.53 -2.50
CA LEU A 175 7.46 25.81 -1.91
C LEU A 175 8.42 26.51 -2.86
N ASP A 176 7.98 27.67 -3.32
CA ASP A 176 8.59 28.63 -4.24
C ASP A 176 10.10 28.53 -4.45
N ASP A 177 10.47 28.58 -5.74
CA ASP A 177 11.72 29.19 -6.18
C ASP A 177 11.80 30.63 -5.64
N GLY A 178 12.50 30.80 -4.53
CA GLY A 178 12.73 32.08 -3.87
C GLY A 178 14.21 32.25 -3.54
N SER A 179 14.95 32.74 -4.52
CA SER A 179 16.33 33.25 -4.43
C SER A 179 16.67 33.97 -3.09
N GLY A 180 17.67 33.45 -2.38
CA GLY A 180 18.72 34.16 -1.62
C GLY A 180 18.34 35.19 -0.54
N THR A 181 18.67 34.93 0.73
CA THR A 181 19.72 35.63 1.52
C THR A 181 19.73 35.15 2.97
N GLU A 182 20.92 35.11 3.57
CA GLU A 182 21.21 34.72 4.96
C GLU A 182 20.58 35.65 6.01
N SER A 183 20.08 35.08 7.11
CA SER A 183 20.35 35.56 8.48
C SER A 183 19.71 34.63 9.51
N GLY A 184 20.49 34.23 10.52
CA GLY A 184 20.09 33.24 11.52
C GLY A 184 19.33 33.77 12.74
N SER A 185 18.68 32.86 13.46
CA SER A 185 18.66 32.80 14.93
C SER A 185 17.86 31.60 15.43
N ALA A 186 18.21 31.18 16.64
CA ALA A 186 17.91 29.90 17.25
C ALA A 186 16.52 29.78 17.92
N ALA A 187 16.22 28.51 18.25
CA ALA A 187 15.31 28.02 19.28
C ALA A 187 13.81 27.92 18.95
N GLY A 188 13.41 26.71 18.54
CA GLY A 188 12.52 25.82 19.28
C GLY A 188 11.16 26.35 19.76
N ILE A 189 10.09 25.77 19.24
CA ILE A 189 8.99 25.11 19.96
C ILE A 189 8.16 24.39 18.88
N LEU A 190 8.24 23.06 18.82
CA LEU A 190 7.29 22.23 18.07
C LEU A 190 6.11 21.98 19.00
N HIS A 191 4.97 22.56 18.67
CA HIS A 191 3.71 22.21 19.31
C HIS A 191 3.16 20.97 18.60
N GLU A 192 3.23 19.83 19.28
CA GLU A 192 2.50 18.61 18.90
C GLU A 192 1.01 18.92 18.83
N ARG A 193 0.37 18.52 17.73
CA ARG A 193 -1.08 18.37 17.65
C ARG A 193 -1.39 16.89 17.56
N GLU A 194 -1.80 16.34 18.70
CA GLU A 194 -2.46 15.04 18.78
C GLU A 194 -3.70 15.03 17.88
N GLU A 195 -3.74 14.13 16.91
CA GLU A 195 -5.00 13.69 16.30
C GLU A 195 -5.22 12.22 16.69
N ASN A 196 -6.18 12.05 17.60
CA ASN A 196 -6.62 10.79 18.17
C ASN A 196 -7.26 9.86 17.12
N PHE A 197 -7.21 8.57 17.45
CA PHE A 197 -7.89 7.47 16.76
C PHE A 197 -9.41 7.61 16.75
#